data_AF-A0A502J316-F1
#
_entry.id   AF-A0A502J316-F1
#
_cell.length_a   1.000
_cell.length_b   1.000
_cell.length_c   1.000
_cell.angle_alpha   90.00
_cell.angle_beta   90.00
_cell.angle_gamma   90.00
#
_symmetry.space_group_name_H-M   'P 1'
#
loop_
_entity.id
_entity.type
_entity.pdbx_description
1 polymer ?
#
loop_
_entity_poly.entity_id
_entity_poly.type
_entity_poly.pdbx_seq_one_letter_code
_entity_poly.pdbx_strand_id
1 'polypeptide(L)'
;MAKIRKVKKKQIRGLLTQRPEQPNLRHGVFPFIKSGVHPCNKCIKKEVCPRFQEDSDCAFLAEYQDQVEYAVMDIDIISEADRPVAQMLAKQLAVLALCEMYFAKEGMVIHENQRVEAQPLLNSYNTFMRSAMQTMQGLGLGPSARSKINMDRMTTVRMMRELGVNDGEQKPKQVENEGYGFLDE
;
A
#
# COMPACT_ATOMS: atom_id res chain seq x y z
N MET A 1 24.63 -30.01 -11.77
CA MET A 1 24.02 -29.22 -10.66
C MET A 1 25.00 -28.38 -9.81
N ALA A 2 26.33 -28.60 -9.85
CA ALA A 2 27.29 -27.85 -9.00
C ALA A 2 27.57 -26.39 -9.45
N LYS A 3 27.42 -26.05 -10.74
CA LYS A 3 27.70 -24.69 -11.27
C LYS A 3 26.68 -23.64 -10.81
N ILE A 4 25.39 -23.99 -10.70
CA ILE A 4 24.31 -23.07 -10.29
C ILE A 4 24.47 -22.61 -8.82
N ARG A 5 24.95 -23.50 -7.93
CA ARG A 5 25.24 -23.16 -6.52
C ARG A 5 26.46 -22.23 -6.35
N LYS A 6 27.47 -22.33 -7.23
CA LYS A 6 28.66 -21.46 -7.20
C LYS A 6 28.38 -20.05 -7.72
N VAL A 7 27.50 -19.89 -8.71
CA VAL A 7 27.05 -18.58 -9.20
C VAL A 7 26.30 -17.81 -8.12
N LYS A 8 25.34 -18.45 -7.43
CA LYS A 8 24.61 -17.82 -6.31
C LYS A 8 25.52 -17.43 -5.15
N LYS A 9 26.48 -18.27 -4.74
CA LYS A 9 27.41 -17.93 -3.65
C LYS A 9 28.39 -16.81 -4.01
N LYS A 10 28.83 -16.71 -5.28
CA LYS A 10 29.76 -15.64 -5.73
C LYS A 10 29.02 -14.31 -5.92
N GLN A 11 27.77 -14.32 -6.38
CA GLN A 11 26.90 -13.14 -6.37
C GLN A 11 26.57 -12.68 -4.95
N ILE A 12 26.22 -13.59 -4.04
CA ILE A 12 25.93 -13.25 -2.63
C ILE A 12 27.19 -12.72 -1.93
N ARG A 13 28.37 -13.30 -2.19
CA ARG A 13 29.64 -12.75 -1.66
C ARG A 13 29.96 -11.39 -2.28
N GLY A 14 29.82 -11.22 -3.59
CA GLY A 14 30.00 -9.92 -4.25
C GLY A 14 29.06 -8.83 -3.70
N LEU A 15 27.81 -9.19 -3.41
CA LEU A 15 26.82 -8.33 -2.75
C LEU A 15 27.19 -8.01 -1.29
N LEU A 16 27.95 -8.88 -0.61
CA LEU A 16 28.39 -8.68 0.77
C LEU A 16 29.76 -8.01 0.89
N THR A 17 30.64 -8.13 -0.10
CA THR A 17 32.04 -7.66 -0.03
C THR A 17 32.34 -6.41 -0.85
N GLN A 18 31.49 -5.95 -1.77
CA GLN A 18 31.86 -4.83 -2.66
C GLN A 18 31.33 -3.44 -2.29
N ARG A 19 30.47 -3.26 -1.29
CA ARG A 19 29.82 -1.93 -1.12
C ARG A 19 29.56 -1.55 0.35
N PRO A 20 30.60 -1.14 1.12
CA PRO A 20 30.40 -0.48 2.41
C PRO A 20 29.69 0.88 2.30
N GLU A 21 29.70 1.50 1.11
CA GLU A 21 29.10 2.80 0.83
C GLU A 21 27.82 2.76 -0.03
N GLN A 22 27.21 1.57 -0.25
CA GLN A 22 25.91 1.52 -0.94
C GLN A 22 24.74 1.13 -0.03
N PRO A 23 23.94 2.10 0.42
CA PRO A 23 22.75 1.86 1.24
C PRO A 23 21.65 1.08 0.49
N ASN A 24 21.73 1.02 -0.84
CA ASN A 24 20.73 0.51 -1.79
C ASN A 24 20.66 -1.02 -1.88
N LEU A 25 20.99 -1.76 -0.82
CA LEU A 25 20.80 -3.21 -0.76
C LEU A 25 20.26 -3.71 0.59
N ARG A 26 20.19 -2.84 1.60
CA ARG A 26 19.71 -3.18 2.96
C ARG A 26 18.32 -2.64 3.27
N HIS A 27 17.51 -2.37 2.26
CA HIS A 27 16.23 -1.65 2.34
C HIS A 27 15.14 -2.26 3.23
N GLY A 28 15.33 -3.46 3.80
CA GLY A 28 14.30 -4.18 4.56
C GLY A 28 12.99 -4.50 3.81
N VAL A 29 12.78 -3.99 2.59
CA VAL A 29 11.57 -4.16 1.75
C VAL A 29 11.38 -5.61 1.32
N PHE A 30 12.43 -6.28 0.82
CA PHE A 30 12.31 -7.68 0.41
C PHE A 30 11.99 -8.65 1.56
N PRO A 31 12.61 -8.50 2.76
CA PRO A 31 12.12 -9.19 3.96
C PRO A 31 10.66 -8.86 4.29
N PHE A 32 10.28 -7.57 4.27
CA PHE A 32 8.92 -7.12 4.59
C PHE A 32 7.86 -7.75 3.67
N ILE A 33 8.15 -7.86 2.38
CA ILE A 33 7.26 -8.53 1.41
C ILE A 33 6.91 -9.95 1.88
N LYS A 34 7.87 -10.69 2.45
CA LYS A 34 7.65 -12.04 2.94
C LYS A 34 6.97 -12.05 4.31
N SER A 35 7.53 -11.35 5.29
CA SER A 35 7.09 -11.43 6.69
C SER A 35 5.92 -10.51 7.05
N GLY A 36 5.70 -9.40 6.34
CA GLY A 36 4.83 -8.30 6.77
C GLY A 36 5.44 -7.43 7.86
N VAL A 37 6.74 -7.62 8.14
CA VAL A 37 7.43 -7.02 9.28
C VAL A 37 8.76 -6.41 8.85
N HIS A 38 9.00 -5.16 9.25
CA HIS A 38 10.16 -4.37 8.82
C HIS A 38 11.03 -4.04 10.04
N PRO A 39 12.28 -4.53 10.10
CA PRO A 39 13.16 -4.21 11.22
C PRO A 39 13.55 -2.73 11.24
N CYS A 40 13.41 -2.04 12.37
CA CYS A 40 13.76 -0.63 12.56
C CYS A 40 15.20 -0.33 12.15
N ASN A 41 16.14 -1.23 12.46
CA ASN A 41 17.56 -1.10 12.11
C ASN A 41 17.83 -0.97 10.61
N LYS A 42 16.88 -1.41 9.77
CA LYS A 42 16.99 -1.34 8.30
C LYS A 42 16.26 -0.13 7.71
N CYS A 43 15.50 0.61 8.51
CA CYS A 43 14.70 1.74 8.06
C CYS A 43 15.58 2.91 7.58
N ILE A 44 15.23 3.47 6.42
CA ILE A 44 15.98 4.58 5.83
C ILE A 44 15.86 5.89 6.62
N LYS A 45 14.82 6.02 7.45
CA LYS A 45 14.56 7.17 8.31
C LYS A 45 15.01 6.96 9.77
N LYS A 46 15.79 5.90 10.06
CA LYS A 46 16.19 5.54 11.44
C LYS A 46 16.75 6.72 12.27
N GLU A 47 17.55 7.59 11.65
CA GLU A 47 18.24 8.70 12.32
C GLU A 47 17.32 9.85 12.72
N VAL A 48 16.15 9.96 12.08
CA VAL A 48 15.20 11.07 12.26
C VAL A 48 13.83 10.58 12.75
N CYS A 49 13.68 9.27 12.98
CA CYS A 49 12.42 8.67 13.38
C CYS A 49 12.27 8.76 14.91
N PRO A 50 11.26 9.47 15.43
CA PRO A 50 11.07 9.65 16.89
C PRO A 50 10.67 8.36 17.61
N ARG A 51 10.22 7.33 16.85
CA ARG A 51 9.81 6.02 17.37
C ARG A 51 10.78 4.92 16.99
N PHE A 52 12.01 5.27 16.59
CA PHE A 52 13.04 4.28 16.33
C PHE A 52 13.38 3.53 17.62
N GLN A 53 13.41 2.20 17.53
CA GLN A 53 13.87 1.32 18.59
C GLN A 53 14.85 0.31 17.98
N GLU A 54 15.99 0.14 18.63
CA GLU A 54 17.01 -0.80 18.18
C GLU A 54 16.51 -2.24 18.37
N ASP A 55 16.81 -3.10 17.39
CA ASP A 55 16.42 -4.52 17.37
C ASP A 55 14.89 -4.79 17.44
N SER A 56 14.08 -3.75 17.22
CA SER A 56 12.62 -3.87 17.14
C SER A 56 12.13 -3.92 15.70
N ASP A 57 10.87 -4.31 15.55
CA ASP A 57 10.10 -4.11 14.34
C ASP A 57 9.49 -2.69 14.29
N CYS A 58 9.21 -2.23 13.08
CA CYS A 58 8.70 -0.89 12.81
C CYS A 58 7.25 -0.72 13.27
N ALA A 59 7.06 -0.05 14.40
CA ALA A 59 5.73 0.26 14.95
C ALA A 59 4.86 1.07 13.98
N PHE A 60 5.43 2.04 13.25
CA PHE A 60 4.67 2.83 12.28
C PHE A 60 4.06 1.98 11.16
N LEU A 61 4.78 1.00 10.64
CA LEU A 61 4.25 0.13 9.59
C LEU A 61 3.26 -0.90 10.13
N ALA A 62 3.40 -1.32 11.39
CA ALA A 62 2.40 -2.16 12.04
C ALA A 62 1.09 -1.39 12.21
N GLU A 63 1.14 -0.20 12.81
CA GLU A 63 -0.05 0.66 12.99
C GLU A 63 -0.68 1.06 11.66
N TYR A 64 0.12 1.35 10.64
CA TYR A 64 -0.42 1.65 9.32
C TYR A 64 -1.19 0.46 8.73
N GLN A 65 -0.69 -0.77 8.90
CA GLN A 65 -1.41 -1.96 8.45
C GLN A 65 -2.73 -2.12 9.22
N ASP A 66 -2.71 -1.94 10.54
CA ASP A 66 -3.90 -2.05 11.39
C ASP A 66 -4.95 -0.97 11.03
N GLN A 67 -4.52 0.27 10.80
CA GLN A 67 -5.39 1.37 10.40
C GLN A 67 -6.05 1.12 9.05
N VAL A 68 -5.30 0.61 8.07
CA VAL A 68 -5.83 0.28 6.75
C VAL A 68 -6.80 -0.90 6.85
N GLU A 69 -6.47 -1.95 7.60
CA GLU A 69 -7.39 -3.08 7.83
C GLU A 69 -8.69 -2.58 8.45
N TYR A 70 -8.61 -1.80 9.54
CA TYR A 70 -9.78 -1.25 10.22
C TYR A 70 -10.63 -0.40 9.28
N ALA A 71 -10.02 0.53 8.54
CA ALA A 71 -10.73 1.40 7.60
C ALA A 71 -11.39 0.65 6.44
N VAL A 72 -10.81 -0.47 6.00
CA VAL A 72 -11.41 -1.32 4.96
C VAL A 72 -12.58 -2.14 5.52
N MET A 73 -12.42 -2.69 6.72
CA MET A 73 -13.44 -3.51 7.37
C MET A 73 -14.64 -2.69 7.85
N ASP A 74 -14.47 -1.39 8.08
CA ASP A 74 -15.55 -0.45 8.45
C ASP A 74 -16.48 -0.10 7.29
N ILE A 75 -16.20 -0.58 6.08
CA ILE A 75 -17.03 -0.32 4.90
C ILE A 75 -18.22 -1.28 4.89
N ASP A 76 -19.44 -0.75 4.81
CA ASP A 76 -20.72 -1.48 4.87
C ASP A 76 -20.81 -2.78 4.04
N ILE A 77 -20.13 -2.83 2.88
CA ILE A 77 -20.20 -3.97 1.95
C ILE A 77 -19.19 -5.08 2.30
N ILE A 78 -18.27 -4.82 3.21
CA ILE A 78 -17.18 -5.72 3.59
C ILE A 78 -17.61 -6.51 4.81
N SER A 79 -17.46 -7.83 4.72
CA SER A 79 -17.82 -8.73 5.81
C SER A 79 -16.58 -9.24 6.54
N GLU A 80 -16.75 -9.82 7.73
CA GLU A 80 -15.66 -10.52 8.44
C GLU A 80 -14.99 -11.62 7.62
N ALA A 81 -15.69 -12.21 6.65
CA ALA A 81 -15.11 -13.21 5.75
C ALA A 81 -14.04 -12.61 4.82
N ASP A 82 -14.10 -11.30 4.57
CA ASP A 82 -13.17 -10.56 3.70
C ASP A 82 -11.92 -10.07 4.46
N ARG A 83 -11.87 -10.21 5.78
CA ARG A 83 -10.75 -9.78 6.63
C ARG A 83 -9.37 -10.24 6.14
N PRO A 84 -9.16 -11.49 5.68
CA PRO A 84 -7.86 -11.91 5.15
C PRO A 84 -7.44 -11.13 3.91
N VAL A 85 -8.41 -10.72 3.08
CA VAL A 85 -8.18 -9.93 1.87
C VAL A 85 -7.90 -8.48 2.23
N ALA A 86 -8.57 -7.93 3.24
CA ALA A 86 -8.27 -6.61 3.81
C ALA A 86 -6.85 -6.55 4.40
N GLN A 87 -6.44 -7.56 5.17
CA GLN A 87 -5.07 -7.68 5.69
C GLN A 87 -4.02 -7.77 4.57
N MET A 88 -4.32 -8.51 3.51
CA MET A 88 -3.45 -8.58 2.34
C MET A 88 -3.31 -7.20 1.66
N LEU A 89 -4.40 -6.44 1.53
CA LEU A 89 -4.37 -5.08 1.01
C LEU A 89 -3.53 -4.15 1.90
N ALA A 90 -3.75 -4.19 3.21
CA ALA A 90 -2.97 -3.42 4.18
C ALA A 90 -1.47 -3.66 4.05
N LYS A 91 -1.06 -4.94 3.95
CA LYS A 91 0.34 -5.30 3.71
C LYS A 91 0.87 -4.79 2.37
N GLN A 92 0.09 -4.89 1.30
CA GLN A 92 0.49 -4.38 -0.02
C GLN A 92 0.69 -2.85 0.00
N LEU A 93 -0.22 -2.10 0.62
CA LEU A 93 -0.11 -0.66 0.76
C LEU A 93 1.08 -0.27 1.65
N ALA A 94 1.36 -1.04 2.70
CA ALA A 94 2.54 -0.83 3.54
C ALA A 94 3.86 -1.06 2.77
N VAL A 95 3.90 -2.02 1.84
CA VAL A 95 5.05 -2.20 0.92
C VAL A 95 5.23 -0.94 0.05
N LEU A 96 4.14 -0.38 -0.49
CA LEU A 96 4.20 0.82 -1.32
C LEU A 96 4.71 2.02 -0.53
N ALA A 97 4.15 2.27 0.65
CA ALA A 97 4.60 3.33 1.55
C ALA A 97 6.09 3.18 1.91
N LEU A 98 6.53 1.95 2.18
CA LEU A 98 7.94 1.66 2.42
C LEU A 98 8.79 2.00 1.19
N CYS A 99 8.41 1.58 0.00
CA CYS A 99 9.13 1.92 -1.23
C CYS A 99 9.21 3.44 -1.46
N GLU A 100 8.11 4.16 -1.25
CA GLU A 100 8.05 5.62 -1.40
C GLU A 100 8.96 6.33 -0.41
N MET A 101 9.06 5.86 0.84
CA MET A 101 10.03 6.39 1.81
C MET A 101 11.48 6.24 1.33
N TYR A 102 11.81 5.14 0.63
CA TYR A 102 13.13 4.96 0.01
C TYR A 102 13.33 5.91 -1.18
N PHE A 103 12.35 5.99 -2.07
CA PHE A 103 12.41 6.88 -3.24
C PHE A 103 12.52 8.35 -2.85
N ALA A 104 11.85 8.77 -1.78
CA ALA A 104 11.89 10.15 -1.29
C ALA A 104 13.27 10.56 -0.76
N LYS A 105 14.11 9.61 -0.32
CA LYS A 105 15.45 9.91 0.20
C LYS A 105 16.56 9.64 -0.81
N GLU A 106 16.46 8.57 -1.61
CA GLU A 106 17.52 8.16 -2.55
C GLU A 106 17.21 8.50 -4.02
N GLY A 107 16.01 9.01 -4.32
CA GLY A 107 15.51 9.14 -5.69
C GLY A 107 15.00 7.82 -6.27
N MET A 108 14.44 7.83 -7.49
CA MET A 108 13.91 6.63 -8.16
C MET A 108 14.92 5.99 -9.15
N VAL A 109 16.02 6.69 -9.40
CA VAL A 109 16.96 6.42 -10.49
C VAL A 109 18.37 6.50 -9.94
N ILE A 110 19.21 5.54 -10.33
CA ILE A 110 20.63 5.50 -9.98
C ILE A 110 21.43 5.86 -11.23
N HIS A 111 22.36 6.79 -11.07
CA HIS A 111 23.35 7.10 -12.09
C HIS A 111 24.58 6.23 -11.87
N GLU A 112 24.71 5.11 -12.58
CA GLU A 112 25.94 4.32 -12.62
C GLU A 112 26.60 4.49 -14.00
N ASN A 113 27.87 4.94 -14.03
CA ASN A 113 28.71 4.96 -15.23
C ASN A 113 28.07 5.62 -16.48
N GLN A 114 27.55 6.85 -16.33
CA GLN A 114 26.87 7.60 -17.40
C GLN A 114 25.57 6.95 -17.93
N ARG A 115 25.09 5.88 -17.29
CA ARG A 115 23.81 5.26 -17.57
C ARG A 115 22.83 5.54 -16.45
N VAL A 116 21.59 5.77 -16.85
CA VAL A 116 20.46 6.07 -15.99
C VAL A 116 19.70 4.76 -15.83
N GLU A 117 19.83 4.12 -14.67
CA GLU A 117 19.15 2.84 -14.39
C GLU A 117 18.11 3.03 -13.30
N ALA A 118 16.92 2.45 -13.50
CA ALA A 118 15.86 2.48 -12.50
C ALA A 118 16.28 1.69 -11.25
N GLN A 119 15.88 2.17 -10.07
CA GLN A 119 16.13 1.43 -8.84
C GLN A 119 15.45 0.05 -8.87
N PRO A 120 16.09 -1.01 -8.36
CA PRO A 120 15.48 -2.34 -8.27
C PRO A 120 14.13 -2.35 -7.51
N LEU A 121 13.97 -1.43 -6.55
CA LEU A 121 12.72 -1.24 -5.81
C LEU A 121 11.55 -0.84 -6.71
N LEU A 122 11.79 -0.16 -7.84
CA LEU A 122 10.75 0.31 -8.74
C LEU A 122 9.94 -0.85 -9.33
N ASN A 123 10.60 -1.98 -9.63
CA ASN A 123 9.92 -3.19 -10.09
C ASN A 123 9.03 -3.78 -9.01
N SER A 124 9.47 -3.76 -7.75
CA SER A 124 8.65 -4.18 -6.61
C SER A 124 7.47 -3.24 -6.43
N TYR A 125 7.68 -1.92 -6.42
CA TYR A 125 6.62 -0.91 -6.36
C TYR A 125 5.54 -1.15 -7.41
N ASN A 126 5.89 -1.24 -8.69
CA ASN A 126 4.94 -1.46 -9.78
C ASN A 126 4.21 -2.81 -9.68
N THR A 127 4.85 -3.83 -9.11
CA THR A 127 4.22 -5.14 -8.90
C THR A 127 3.19 -5.08 -7.77
N PHE A 128 3.56 -4.47 -6.63
CA PHE A 128 2.67 -4.32 -5.49
C PHE A 128 1.54 -3.33 -5.74
N MET A 129 1.77 -2.31 -6.57
CA MET A 129 0.73 -1.36 -6.97
C MET A 129 -0.35 -2.05 -7.80
N ARG A 130 0.04 -2.88 -8.78
CA ARG A 130 -0.91 -3.70 -9.54
C ARG A 130 -1.64 -4.71 -8.66
N SER A 131 -0.92 -5.35 -7.73
CA SER A 131 -1.51 -6.30 -6.77
C SER A 131 -2.54 -5.60 -5.87
N ALA A 132 -2.22 -4.42 -5.34
CA ALA A 132 -3.13 -3.61 -4.53
C ALA A 132 -4.38 -3.22 -5.30
N MET A 133 -4.24 -2.80 -6.56
CA MET A 133 -5.40 -2.49 -7.41
C MET A 133 -6.30 -3.71 -7.62
N GLN A 134 -5.74 -4.90 -7.84
CA GLN A 134 -6.52 -6.14 -7.97
C GLN A 134 -7.21 -6.51 -6.66
N THR A 135 -6.53 -6.39 -5.52
CA THR A 135 -7.12 -6.67 -4.21
C THR A 135 -8.24 -5.67 -3.87
N MET A 136 -8.05 -4.38 -4.15
CA MET A 136 -9.12 -3.37 -4.03
C MET A 136 -10.33 -3.69 -4.92
N GLN A 137 -10.11 -4.16 -6.15
CA GLN A 137 -11.20 -4.60 -7.03
C GLN A 137 -11.92 -5.83 -6.47
N GLY A 138 -11.19 -6.81 -5.92
CA GLY A 138 -11.75 -8.00 -5.27
C GLY A 138 -12.62 -7.67 -4.07
N LEU A 139 -12.26 -6.64 -3.31
CA LEU A 139 -13.05 -6.10 -2.19
C LEU A 139 -14.18 -5.16 -2.63
N GLY A 140 -14.36 -4.91 -3.93
CA GLY A 140 -15.38 -3.98 -4.40
C GLY A 140 -15.10 -2.49 -4.07
N LEU A 141 -13.84 -2.13 -3.83
CA LEU A 141 -13.42 -0.75 -3.51
C LEU A 141 -13.10 0.09 -4.74
N GLY A 142 -13.07 -0.54 -5.93
CA GLY A 142 -12.77 0.14 -7.19
C GLY A 142 -13.91 1.04 -7.71
N PRO A 143 -13.62 2.00 -8.61
CA PRO A 143 -14.63 2.86 -9.23
C PRO A 143 -15.77 2.08 -9.89
N SER A 144 -15.43 0.96 -10.54
CA SER A 144 -16.38 0.05 -11.17
C SER A 144 -17.33 -0.61 -10.17
N ALA A 145 -16.84 -0.95 -8.98
CA ALA A 145 -17.65 -1.55 -7.93
C ALA A 145 -18.54 -0.51 -7.24
N ARG A 146 -18.04 0.71 -7.01
CA ARG A 146 -18.86 1.85 -6.55
C ARG A 146 -20.00 2.16 -7.53
N SER A 147 -19.73 2.12 -8.82
CA SER A 147 -20.77 2.30 -9.85
C SER A 147 -21.84 1.21 -9.80
N LYS A 148 -21.47 -0.06 -9.56
CA LYS A 148 -22.45 -1.15 -9.38
C LYS A 148 -23.32 -0.95 -8.15
N ILE A 149 -22.73 -0.60 -7.01
CA ILE A 149 -23.46 -0.31 -5.77
C ILE A 149 -24.45 0.84 -5.97
N ASN A 150 -24.03 1.89 -6.67
CA ASN A 150 -24.92 3.01 -6.99
C ASN A 150 -26.06 2.61 -7.94
N MET A 151 -25.80 1.78 -8.95
CA MET A 151 -26.85 1.26 -9.84
C MET A 151 -27.83 0.34 -9.10
N ASP A 152 -27.34 -0.53 -8.22
CA ASP A 152 -28.18 -1.42 -7.42
C ASP A 152 -29.05 -0.61 -6.45
N ARG A 153 -28.49 0.43 -5.80
CA ARG A 153 -29.27 1.37 -4.98
C ARG A 153 -30.35 2.08 -5.80
N MET A 154 -30.02 2.59 -6.99
CA MET A 154 -31.01 3.23 -7.87
C MET A 154 -32.13 2.26 -8.29
N THR A 155 -31.78 1.00 -8.56
CA THR A 155 -32.74 -0.04 -8.95
C THR A 155 -33.65 -0.43 -7.79
N THR A 156 -33.08 -0.53 -6.57
CA THR A 156 -33.83 -0.83 -5.34
C THR A 156 -34.81 0.29 -5.00
N VAL A 157 -34.37 1.56 -5.07
CA VAL A 157 -35.22 2.74 -4.89
C VAL A 157 -36.35 2.77 -5.92
N ARG A 158 -36.05 2.45 -7.19
CA ARG A 158 -37.07 2.36 -8.24
C ARG A 158 -38.10 1.26 -7.94
N MET A 159 -37.66 0.06 -7.56
CA MET A 159 -38.57 -1.03 -7.18
C MET A 159 -39.41 -0.69 -5.95
N MET A 160 -38.83 -0.08 -4.92
CA MET A 160 -39.59 0.36 -3.73
C MET A 160 -40.67 1.38 -4.07
N ARG A 161 -40.37 2.31 -4.99
CA ARG A 161 -41.33 3.29 -5.51
C ARG A 161 -42.42 2.63 -6.35
N GLU A 162 -42.09 1.62 -7.16
CA GLU A 162 -43.04 0.84 -7.96
C GLU A 162 -43.94 -0.07 -7.09
N LEU A 163 -43.43 -0.53 -5.93
CA LEU A 163 -44.17 -1.34 -4.96
C LEU A 163 -45.00 -0.51 -3.95
N GLY A 164 -45.01 0.81 -4.08
CA GLY A 164 -45.82 1.70 -3.25
C GLY A 164 -45.34 1.85 -1.80
N VAL A 165 -44.09 1.49 -1.51
CA VAL A 165 -43.47 1.75 -0.20
C VAL A 165 -43.10 3.23 -0.16
N ASN A 166 -44.02 4.07 0.33
CA ASN A 166 -43.74 5.47 0.60
C ASN A 166 -42.90 5.54 1.88
N ASP A 167 -41.59 5.80 1.72
CA ASP A 167 -40.78 6.28 2.84
C ASP A 167 -41.42 7.58 3.34
N GLY A 168 -41.92 7.54 4.57
CA GLY A 168 -42.35 8.75 5.27
C GLY A 168 -41.24 9.78 5.22
N GLU A 169 -41.62 10.99 4.83
CA GLU A 169 -40.77 12.15 4.60
C GLU A 169 -39.57 12.26 5.56
N GLN A 170 -38.39 11.81 5.11
CA GLN A 170 -37.14 12.39 5.57
C GLN A 170 -36.53 13.13 4.39
N LYS A 171 -36.73 14.45 4.38
CA LYS A 171 -36.07 15.36 3.46
C LYS A 171 -34.57 15.03 3.44
N PRO A 172 -33.94 14.87 2.26
CA PRO A 172 -32.50 14.74 2.21
C PRO A 172 -31.91 16.00 2.82
N LYS A 173 -31.10 15.85 3.89
CA LYS A 173 -30.20 16.92 4.30
C LYS A 173 -29.36 17.27 3.09
N GLN A 174 -29.56 18.46 2.55
CA GLN A 174 -28.65 19.06 1.60
C GLN A 174 -27.27 19.02 2.28
N VAL A 175 -26.37 18.22 1.74
CA VAL A 175 -24.95 18.37 2.04
C VAL A 175 -24.58 19.69 1.38
N GLU A 176 -24.50 20.74 2.19
CA GLU A 176 -23.92 22.00 1.77
C GLU A 176 -22.50 21.70 1.29
N ASN A 177 -22.29 21.86 -0.02
CA ASN A 177 -20.96 21.96 -0.60
C ASN A 177 -20.34 23.23 -0.03
N GLU A 178 -19.66 23.12 1.12
CA GLU A 178 -18.63 24.09 1.48
C GLU A 178 -17.49 23.91 0.48
N GLY A 179 -17.57 24.73 -0.58
CA GLY A 179 -16.51 24.87 -1.56
C GLY A 179 -15.22 25.23 -0.85
N TYR A 180 -14.16 24.50 -1.17
CA TYR A 180 -12.79 24.92 -0.93
C TYR A 180 -12.54 26.22 -1.70
N GLY A 181 -12.86 27.35 -1.07
CA GLY A 181 -12.27 28.64 -1.39
C GLY A 181 -10.91 28.70 -0.70
N PHE A 182 -9.86 28.26 -1.39
CA PHE A 182 -8.50 28.59 -1.00
C PHE A 182 -7.68 28.77 -2.27
N LEU A 183 -7.04 29.95 -2.35
CA LEU A 183 -6.18 30.48 -3.42
C LEU A 183 -6.87 31.42 -4.41
N ASP A 184 -7.21 32.61 -3.93
CA ASP A 184 -6.87 33.87 -4.60
C ASP A 184 -6.48 34.88 -3.52
N GLU A 185 -5.18 35.00 -3.27
CA GLU A 185 -4.39 36.21 -2.90
C GLU A 185 -2.93 35.85 -2.59
#